data_AF-A0A3Q0JFR1-F1
#
_entry.id   AF-A0A3Q0JFR1-F1
#
_cell.length_a   1.000
_cell.length_b   1.000
_cell.length_c   1.000
_cell.angle_alpha   90.00
_cell.angle_beta   90.00
_cell.angle_gamma   90.00
#
_symmetry.space_group_name_H-M   'P 1'
#
loop_
_entity.id
_entity.type
_entity.pdbx_description
1 polymer ?
#
loop_
_entity_poly.entity_id
_entity_poly.type
_entity_poly.pdbx_seq_one_letter_code
_entity_poly.pdbx_strand_id
1 'polypeptide(L)'
;MSLYDNIKSEPFKIPEDDGNDLMHTFFNPDKEGWLWKQGGRYKSWKRRWFILNDKCLYYFEYTTDKEPRGIIPLENIQVREVHDRHKPHCFELFTSGFEFIKACKTDSEGKVVEGKHTVYRMSAATAEEKDEWIKCLRTSTSHNPFYDMLATRKKIARKSSP
;
A
#
# COMPACT_ATOMS: atom_id res chain seq x y z
N MET A 1 17.18 25.42 -23.50
CA MET A 1 17.36 24.18 -24.27
C MET A 1 16.08 23.37 -24.07
N SER A 2 15.40 23.01 -25.17
CA SER A 2 14.10 22.34 -25.09
C SER A 2 14.28 20.91 -24.58
N LEU A 3 13.29 20.36 -23.86
CA LEU A 3 13.22 18.93 -23.54
C LEU A 3 13.44 18.07 -24.80
N TYR A 4 12.97 18.57 -25.95
CA TYR A 4 13.16 17.96 -27.27
C TYR A 4 14.64 17.89 -27.71
N ASP A 5 15.44 18.92 -27.40
CA ASP A 5 16.85 18.98 -27.78
C ASP A 5 17.68 18.00 -26.93
N ASN A 6 17.34 17.89 -25.63
CA ASN A 6 18.01 16.97 -24.71
C ASN A 6 17.74 15.50 -25.04
N ILE A 7 16.51 15.16 -25.45
CA ILE A 7 16.14 13.80 -25.87
C ILE A 7 16.83 13.42 -27.19
N LYS A 8 17.08 14.38 -28.09
CA LYS A 8 17.83 14.15 -29.33
C LYS A 8 19.33 14.00 -29.11
N SER A 9 19.91 14.71 -28.15
CA SER A 9 21.35 14.66 -27.88
C SER A 9 21.77 13.42 -27.10
N GLU A 10 20.89 12.88 -26.25
CA GLU A 10 21.16 11.68 -25.45
C GLU A 10 20.11 10.60 -25.72
N PRO A 11 20.42 9.58 -26.56
CA PRO A 11 19.51 8.47 -26.77
C PRO A 11 19.23 7.77 -25.44
N PHE A 12 17.96 7.41 -25.22
CA PHE A 12 17.55 6.68 -24.02
C PHE A 12 18.38 5.42 -23.86
N LYS A 13 19.16 5.34 -22.78
CA LYS A 13 19.82 4.10 -22.37
C LYS A 13 18.75 3.20 -21.77
N ILE A 14 18.31 2.22 -22.54
CA ILE A 14 17.49 1.12 -22.02
C ILE A 14 18.40 0.33 -21.08
N PRO A 15 18.10 0.24 -19.77
CA PRO A 15 18.88 -0.58 -18.86
C PRO A 15 18.90 -2.03 -19.35
N GLU A 16 20.05 -2.69 -19.26
CA GLU A 16 20.11 -4.13 -19.50
C GLU A 16 19.32 -4.84 -18.39
N ASP A 17 18.45 -5.77 -18.79
CA ASP A 17 17.64 -6.60 -17.88
C ASP A 17 18.56 -7.58 -17.15
N ASP A 18 19.17 -7.11 -16.05
CA ASP A 18 20.08 -7.87 -15.19
C ASP A 18 19.33 -8.74 -14.16
N GLY A 19 18.00 -8.81 -14.25
CA GLY A 19 17.16 -9.54 -13.31
C GLY A 19 17.00 -8.88 -11.93
N ASN A 20 17.46 -7.64 -11.72
CA ASN A 20 17.17 -6.86 -10.51
C ASN A 20 15.78 -6.18 -10.65
N ASP A 21 14.75 -7.03 -10.68
CA ASP A 21 13.32 -6.79 -10.99
C ASP A 21 12.67 -5.60 -10.25
N LEU A 22 13.22 -5.21 -9.09
CA LEU A 22 12.64 -4.18 -8.23
C LEU A 22 12.86 -2.75 -8.73
N MET A 23 13.94 -2.46 -9.47
CA MET A 23 14.13 -1.15 -10.10
C MET A 23 13.12 -0.90 -11.22
N HIS A 24 12.64 -1.97 -11.86
CA HIS A 24 11.57 -1.90 -12.86
C HIS A 24 10.18 -1.87 -12.22
N THR A 25 9.97 -2.63 -11.13
CA THR A 25 8.68 -2.74 -10.44
C THR A 25 8.19 -1.42 -9.82
N PHE A 26 9.08 -0.48 -9.49
CA PHE A 26 8.72 0.84 -8.95
C PHE A 26 9.15 2.01 -9.82
N PHE A 27 9.42 1.78 -11.10
CA PHE A 27 9.75 2.87 -12.01
C PHE A 27 8.53 3.78 -12.19
N ASN A 28 8.66 5.05 -11.77
CA ASN A 28 7.60 6.07 -11.84
C ASN A 28 6.33 5.72 -11.02
N PRO A 29 6.42 5.67 -9.68
CA PRO A 29 5.28 5.33 -8.84
C PRO A 29 4.22 6.45 -8.85
N ASP A 30 2.95 6.08 -8.66
CA ASP A 30 1.84 7.04 -8.55
C ASP A 30 2.04 8.00 -7.36
N LYS A 31 2.63 7.48 -6.28
CA LYS A 31 3.09 8.27 -5.13
C LYS A 31 4.10 7.47 -4.31
N GLU A 32 5.08 8.17 -3.77
CA GLU A 32 5.99 7.63 -2.77
C GLU A 32 6.22 8.63 -1.64
N GLY A 33 6.62 8.14 -0.47
CA GLY A 33 6.80 9.01 0.70
C GLY A 33 6.85 8.28 2.04
N TRP A 34 7.33 8.98 3.06
CA TRP A 34 7.34 8.47 4.42
C TRP A 34 5.96 8.60 5.08
N LEU A 35 5.47 7.50 5.66
CA LEU A 35 4.29 7.52 6.53
C LEU A 35 4.58 6.79 7.85
N TRP A 36 3.86 7.17 8.89
CA TRP A 36 3.71 6.35 10.08
C TRP A 36 2.56 5.39 9.86
N LYS A 37 2.76 4.10 10.13
CA LYS A 37 1.71 3.08 10.13
C LYS A 37 1.50 2.49 11.51
N GLN A 38 0.26 2.24 11.87
CA GLN A 38 -0.07 1.47 13.07
C GLN A 38 0.09 -0.04 12.78
N GLY A 39 0.43 -0.84 13.80
CA GLY A 39 0.45 -2.30 13.70
C GLY A 39 -0.95 -2.92 13.80
N GLY A 40 -1.10 -4.14 13.28
CA GLY A 40 -2.38 -4.85 13.22
C GLY A 40 -2.81 -5.36 14.60
N ARG A 41 -2.14 -6.41 15.09
CA ARG A 41 -2.35 -7.00 16.43
C ARG A 41 -1.91 -6.06 17.54
N TYR A 42 -0.68 -5.56 17.45
CA TYR A 42 -0.11 -4.61 18.41
C TYR A 42 -0.16 -3.22 17.82
N LYS A 43 -0.82 -2.28 18.49
CA LYS A 43 -1.09 -0.91 17.99
C LYS A 43 0.12 0.03 18.09
N SER A 44 1.33 -0.49 17.93
CA SER A 44 2.56 0.30 17.85
C SER A 44 2.65 1.03 16.51
N TRP A 45 3.19 2.24 16.50
CA TRP A 45 3.46 3.01 15.29
C TRP A 45 4.88 2.76 14.78
N LYS A 46 5.04 2.60 13.46
CA LYS A 46 6.33 2.42 12.79
C LYS A 46 6.40 3.34 11.57
N ARG A 47 7.54 4.00 11.39
CA ARG A 47 7.82 4.81 10.19
C ARG A 47 8.29 3.88 9.07
N ARG A 48 7.69 4.00 7.90
CA ARG A 48 7.99 3.18 6.72
C ARG A 48 7.95 4.05 5.47
N TRP A 49 8.80 3.72 4.50
CA TRP A 49 8.75 4.32 3.17
C TRP A 49 7.66 3.60 2.39
N PHE A 50 6.69 4.33 1.86
CA PHE A 50 5.59 3.78 1.10
C PHE A 50 5.77 4.09 -0.37
N ILE A 51 5.42 3.13 -1.22
CA ILE A 51 5.35 3.27 -2.67
C ILE A 51 3.98 2.75 -3.10
N LEU A 52 3.22 3.59 -3.79
CA LEU A 52 1.98 3.23 -4.46
C LEU A 52 2.30 2.99 -5.93
N ASN A 53 2.13 1.76 -6.39
CA ASN A 53 2.26 1.41 -7.80
C ASN A 53 1.37 0.21 -8.14
N ASP A 54 0.87 0.13 -9.38
CA ASP A 54 0.09 -1.01 -9.89
C ASP A 54 -1.03 -1.48 -8.95
N LYS A 55 -1.81 -0.52 -8.41
CA LYS A 55 -2.91 -0.76 -7.47
C LYS A 55 -2.50 -1.54 -6.21
N CYS A 56 -1.22 -1.51 -5.87
CA CYS A 56 -0.67 -2.09 -4.65
C CYS A 56 0.07 -1.01 -3.87
N LEU A 57 -0.04 -1.09 -2.55
CA LEU A 57 0.70 -0.25 -1.64
C LEU A 57 1.79 -1.07 -0.95
N TYR A 58 3.03 -0.75 -1.29
CA TYR A 58 4.23 -1.37 -0.77
C TYR A 58 4.78 -0.52 0.36
N TYR A 59 5.41 -1.16 1.35
CA TYR A 59 6.13 -0.42 2.38
C TYR A 59 7.44 -1.08 2.77
N PHE A 60 8.45 -0.26 2.99
CA PHE A 60 9.85 -0.64 3.22
C PHE A 60 10.34 -0.09 4.56
N GLU A 61 11.36 -0.73 5.13
CA GLU A 61 11.99 -0.18 6.34
C GLU A 61 12.87 1.02 6.00
N TYR A 62 13.63 0.91 4.91
CA TYR A 62 14.48 1.96 4.36
C TYR A 62 14.21 2.17 2.86
N THR A 63 14.55 3.36 2.34
CA THR A 63 14.40 3.70 0.91
C THR A 63 15.36 2.91 0.01
N THR A 64 16.41 2.33 0.59
CA THR A 64 17.43 1.53 -0.09
C THR A 64 17.12 0.04 -0.06
N ASP A 65 16.05 -0.37 0.64
CA ASP A 65 15.67 -1.77 0.71
C ASP A 65 15.22 -2.24 -0.66
N LYS A 66 15.73 -3.40 -1.07
CA LYS A 66 15.29 -4.07 -2.29
C LYS A 66 13.91 -4.69 -2.07
N GLU A 67 13.71 -5.41 -0.98
CA GLU A 67 12.47 -6.13 -0.73
C GLU A 67 11.49 -5.35 0.17
N PRO A 68 10.18 -5.35 -0.15
CA PRO A 68 9.19 -4.69 0.69
C PRO A 68 9.02 -5.44 2.02
N ARG A 69 8.87 -4.67 3.10
CA ARG A 69 8.45 -5.22 4.39
C ARG A 69 7.01 -5.71 4.35
N GLY A 70 6.18 -5.17 3.46
CA GLY A 70 4.89 -5.76 3.17
C GLY A 70 4.17 -5.10 2.01
N ILE A 71 3.13 -5.79 1.56
CA ILE A 71 2.39 -5.49 0.34
C ILE A 71 0.90 -5.52 0.67
N ILE A 72 0.20 -4.46 0.28
CA ILE A 72 -1.24 -4.31 0.49
C ILE A 72 -1.89 -4.10 -0.89
N PRO A 73 -2.46 -5.14 -1.49
CA PRO A 73 -3.33 -5.00 -2.66
C PRO A 73 -4.50 -4.06 -2.35
N LEU A 74 -4.81 -3.12 -3.26
CA LEU A 74 -5.86 -2.12 -3.07
C LEU A 74 -7.22 -2.52 -3.67
N GLU A 75 -7.36 -3.78 -4.08
CA GLU A 75 -8.64 -4.33 -4.52
C GLU A 75 -9.66 -4.32 -3.38
N ASN A 76 -10.82 -3.70 -3.62
CA ASN A 76 -11.91 -3.57 -2.64
C ASN A 76 -11.52 -2.84 -1.35
N ILE A 77 -10.42 -2.08 -1.39
CA ILE A 77 -10.03 -1.18 -0.31
C ILE A 77 -10.74 0.15 -0.48
N GLN A 78 -11.14 0.73 0.64
CA GLN A 78 -11.69 2.07 0.75
C GLN A 78 -10.80 2.92 1.66
N VAL A 79 -10.83 4.23 1.45
CA VAL A 79 -9.99 5.19 2.16
C VAL A 79 -10.85 6.22 2.87
N ARG A 80 -10.68 6.35 4.19
CA ARG A 80 -11.34 7.37 5.01
C ARG A 80 -10.35 8.15 5.85
N GLU A 81 -10.68 9.40 6.11
CA GLU A 81 -9.99 10.21 7.13
C GLU A 81 -10.42 9.76 8.53
N VAL A 82 -9.48 9.81 9.47
CA VAL A 82 -9.76 9.51 10.87
C VAL A 82 -8.99 10.43 11.80
N HIS A 83 -9.50 10.61 13.01
CA HIS A 83 -8.73 11.22 14.09
C HIS A 83 -8.04 10.14 14.91
N ASP A 84 -6.81 10.42 15.33
CA ASP A 84 -6.08 9.61 16.30
C ASP A 84 -5.56 10.51 17.42
N ARG A 85 -5.59 10.02 18.66
CA ARG A 85 -5.18 10.79 19.83
C ARG A 85 -3.68 11.11 19.85
N HIS A 86 -2.86 10.28 19.20
CA HIS A 86 -1.40 10.31 19.33
C HIS A 86 -0.67 10.60 18.01
N LYS A 87 -1.40 10.72 16.91
CA LYS A 87 -0.85 10.99 15.58
C LYS A 87 -1.75 11.95 14.81
N PRO A 88 -1.20 13.04 14.24
CA PRO A 88 -1.95 13.94 13.39
C PRO A 88 -2.16 13.34 12.00
N HIS A 89 -2.97 14.01 11.18
CA HIS A 89 -3.09 13.73 9.74
C HIS A 89 -3.34 12.25 9.41
N CYS A 90 -4.26 11.64 10.15
CA CYS A 90 -4.51 10.20 10.05
C CYS A 90 -5.56 9.84 8.98
N PHE A 91 -5.35 8.70 8.36
CA PHE A 91 -6.32 8.06 7.46
C PHE A 91 -6.26 6.54 7.61
N GLU A 92 -7.29 5.85 7.13
CA GLU A 92 -7.41 4.41 7.17
C GLU A 92 -7.72 3.82 5.80
N LEU A 93 -7.00 2.74 5.47
CA LEU A 93 -7.46 1.75 4.51
C LEU A 93 -8.35 0.73 5.23
N PHE A 94 -9.54 0.48 4.69
CA PHE A 94 -10.50 -0.45 5.26
C PHE A 94 -11.29 -1.17 4.17
N THR A 95 -11.92 -2.29 4.52
CA THR A 95 -12.88 -3.00 3.67
C THR A 95 -14.27 -2.95 4.31
N SER A 96 -15.33 -3.14 3.54
CA SER A 96 -16.71 -3.16 4.06
C SER A 96 -17.02 -4.38 4.95
N GLY A 97 -16.17 -5.41 4.93
CA GLY A 97 -16.26 -6.58 5.79
C GLY A 97 -15.51 -6.45 7.12
N PHE A 98 -15.81 -7.36 8.06
CA PHE A 98 -15.09 -7.52 9.32
C PHE A 98 -13.89 -8.48 9.23
N GLU A 99 -13.51 -8.88 8.02
CA GLU A 99 -12.38 -9.79 7.79
C GLU A 99 -11.05 -9.01 7.76
N PHE A 100 -9.94 -9.74 7.85
CA PHE A 100 -8.63 -9.14 7.65
C PHE A 100 -8.47 -8.72 6.18
N ILE A 101 -7.86 -7.56 5.99
CA ILE A 101 -7.39 -7.10 4.69
C ILE A 101 -6.34 -8.10 4.20
N LYS A 102 -6.57 -8.64 3.01
CA LYS A 102 -5.61 -9.51 2.34
C LYS A 102 -4.34 -8.72 2.06
N ALA A 103 -3.28 -9.06 2.75
CA ALA A 103 -1.98 -8.43 2.64
C ALA A 103 -0.91 -9.41 3.13
N CYS A 104 0.33 -9.21 2.72
CA CYS A 104 1.46 -9.96 3.26
C CYS A 104 2.49 -9.02 3.88
N LYS A 105 3.33 -9.57 4.75
CA LYS A 105 4.46 -8.87 5.33
C LYS A 105 5.56 -9.84 5.70
N THR A 106 6.77 -9.33 5.82
CA THR A 106 7.90 -10.04 6.38
C THR A 106 7.92 -9.85 7.90
N ASP A 107 7.98 -10.94 8.66
CA ASP A 107 8.13 -10.87 10.12
C ASP A 107 9.58 -10.56 10.54
N SER A 108 9.92 -10.71 11.82
CA SER A 108 11.27 -10.44 12.33
C SER A 108 12.31 -11.47 11.89
N GLU A 109 11.87 -12.66 11.44
CA GLU A 109 12.74 -13.75 11.00
C GLU A 109 12.95 -13.76 9.48
N GLY A 110 12.41 -12.77 8.77
CA GLY A 110 12.49 -12.72 7.31
C GLY A 110 11.41 -13.56 6.62
N LYS A 111 10.46 -14.15 7.36
CA LYS A 111 9.43 -15.00 6.77
C LYS A 111 8.23 -14.17 6.29
N VAL A 112 7.77 -14.46 5.07
CA VAL A 112 6.53 -13.87 4.54
C VAL A 112 5.32 -14.53 5.23
N VAL A 113 4.48 -13.69 5.83
CA VAL A 113 3.27 -14.08 6.57
C VAL A 113 2.09 -13.18 6.19
N GLU A 114 0.86 -13.68 6.38
CA GLU A 114 -0.35 -12.89 6.16
C GLU A 114 -0.49 -11.75 7.18
N GLY A 115 -0.93 -10.58 6.68
CA GLY A 115 -1.23 -9.41 7.49
C GLY A 115 -2.45 -9.63 8.39
N LYS A 116 -2.33 -9.28 9.68
CA LYS A 116 -3.43 -9.36 10.65
C LYS A 116 -4.05 -7.98 10.90
N HIS A 117 -4.51 -7.34 9.82
CA HIS A 117 -5.05 -5.98 9.84
C HIS A 117 -6.51 -6.00 9.41
N THR A 118 -7.42 -5.55 10.27
CA THR A 118 -8.80 -5.21 9.85
C THR A 118 -8.88 -3.83 9.21
N VAL A 119 -7.94 -2.95 9.60
CA VAL A 119 -7.68 -1.65 8.98
C VAL A 119 -6.18 -1.39 8.95
N TYR A 120 -5.71 -0.62 7.97
CA TYR A 120 -4.39 0.01 8.00
C TYR A 120 -4.55 1.49 8.30
N ARG A 121 -4.29 1.86 9.56
CA ARG A 121 -4.21 3.26 9.96
C ARG A 121 -2.82 3.82 9.69
N MET A 122 -2.77 4.98 9.06
CA MET A 122 -1.57 5.70 8.69
C MET A 122 -1.65 7.16 9.14
N SER A 123 -0.49 7.82 9.22
CA SER A 123 -0.34 9.22 9.59
C SER A 123 0.78 9.84 8.73
N ALA A 124 0.45 10.94 8.05
CA ALA A 124 1.40 11.72 7.28
C ALA A 124 2.08 12.79 8.15
N ALA A 125 3.19 13.38 7.68
CA ALA A 125 3.88 14.42 8.43
C ALA A 125 3.14 15.76 8.36
N THR A 126 2.45 16.03 7.25
CA THR A 126 1.61 17.22 7.09
C THR A 126 0.19 16.91 6.62
N ALA A 127 -0.70 17.90 6.68
CA ALA A 127 -2.07 17.77 6.18
C ALA A 127 -2.11 17.61 4.65
N GLU A 128 -1.25 18.34 3.96
CA GLU A 128 -1.11 18.34 2.50
C GLU A 128 -0.65 16.96 2.02
N GLU A 129 0.36 16.36 2.66
CA GLU A 129 0.80 15.01 2.34
C GLU A 129 -0.32 13.99 2.55
N LYS A 130 -1.10 14.11 3.64
CA LYS A 130 -2.26 13.25 3.91
C LYS A 130 -3.29 13.36 2.78
N ASP A 131 -3.63 14.57 2.36
CA ASP A 131 -4.61 14.81 1.30
C ASP A 131 -4.14 14.23 -0.04
N GLU A 132 -2.85 14.39 -0.38
CA GLU A 132 -2.25 13.79 -1.58
C GLU A 132 -2.28 12.26 -1.53
N TRP A 133 -1.92 11.66 -0.38
CA TRP A 133 -1.97 10.21 -0.20
C TRP A 133 -3.39 9.68 -0.37
N ILE A 134 -4.38 10.31 0.26
CA ILE A 134 -5.79 9.92 0.13
C ILE A 134 -6.25 10.02 -1.32
N LYS A 135 -5.88 11.10 -2.01
CA LYS A 135 -6.20 11.30 -3.43
C LYS A 135 -5.67 10.16 -4.29
N CYS A 136 -4.36 9.88 -4.23
CA CYS A 136 -3.76 8.83 -5.06
C CYS A 136 -4.31 7.43 -4.72
N LEU A 137 -4.52 7.13 -3.43
CA LEU A 137 -5.08 5.85 -3.00
C LEU A 137 -6.51 5.65 -3.51
N ARG A 138 -7.38 6.67 -3.42
CA ARG A 138 -8.76 6.60 -3.95
C ARG A 138 -8.80 6.41 -5.46
N THR A 139 -7.86 7.01 -6.21
CA THR A 139 -7.75 6.79 -7.66
C THR A 139 -7.30 5.36 -7.98
N SER A 140 -6.49 4.75 -7.11
CA SER A 140 -5.90 3.43 -7.32
C SER A 140 -6.79 2.26 -6.87
N THR A 141 -7.78 2.51 -5.99
CA THR A 141 -8.70 1.47 -5.52
C THR A 141 -9.64 1.03 -6.65
N SER A 142 -9.71 -0.28 -6.91
CA SER A 142 -10.67 -0.87 -7.85
C SER A 142 -11.74 -1.66 -7.10
N HIS A 143 -13.01 -1.42 -7.43
CA HIS A 143 -14.12 -2.23 -6.93
C HIS A 143 -14.37 -3.43 -7.86
N ASN A 144 -14.34 -4.65 -7.31
CA ASN A 144 -14.65 -5.87 -8.03
C ASN A 144 -15.96 -6.49 -7.48
N PRO A 145 -17.08 -6.45 -8.24
CA PRO A 145 -18.38 -6.98 -7.80
C PRO A 145 -18.37 -8.47 -7.41
N PHE A 146 -17.43 -9.26 -7.95
CA PHE A 146 -17.30 -10.68 -7.60
C PHE A 146 -16.80 -10.88 -6.16
N TYR A 147 -16.09 -9.91 -5.59
CA TYR A 147 -15.58 -10.00 -4.22
C TYR A 147 -16.72 -10.01 -3.19
N ASP A 148 -17.71 -9.13 -3.35
CA ASP A 148 -18.87 -9.07 -2.45
C ASP A 148 -19.68 -10.38 -2.49
N MET A 149 -19.79 -10.99 -3.67
CA MET A 149 -20.41 -12.30 -3.84
C MET A 149 -19.63 -13.39 -3.09
N LEU A 150 -18.30 -13.42 -3.20
CA LEU A 150 -17.45 -14.39 -2.48
C LEU A 150 -17.46 -14.18 -0.97
N ALA A 151 -17.39 -12.93 -0.50
CA ALA A 151 -17.49 -12.58 0.92
C ALA A 151 -18.83 -13.01 1.51
N THR A 152 -19.93 -12.79 0.76
CA THR A 152 -21.27 -13.24 1.14
C THR A 152 -21.34 -14.77 1.23
N ARG A 153 -20.79 -15.51 0.25
CA ARG A 153 -20.73 -16.97 0.27
C ARG A 153 -19.93 -17.52 1.46
N LYS A 154 -18.76 -16.93 1.77
CA LYS A 154 -17.98 -17.29 2.97
C LYS A 154 -18.75 -17.06 4.26
N LYS A 155 -19.49 -15.94 4.35
CA LYS A 155 -20.31 -15.61 5.53
C LYS A 155 -21.46 -16.60 5.72
N ILE A 156 -22.09 -17.04 4.63
CA ILE A 156 -23.12 -18.10 4.65
C ILE A 156 -22.51 -19.42 5.10
N ALA A 157 -21.39 -19.83 4.51
CA ALA A 157 -20.71 -21.09 4.84
C ALA A 157 -20.27 -21.17 6.32
N ARG A 158 -19.79 -20.06 6.90
CA ARG A 158 -19.44 -19.98 8.34
C ARG A 158 -20.66 -20.01 9.27
N LYS A 159 -21.84 -19.60 8.80
CA LYS A 159 -23.09 -19.68 9.57
C LYS A 159 -23.77 -21.05 9.47
N SER A 160 -23.46 -21.84 8.44
CA SER A 160 -24.02 -23.16 8.20
C SER A 160 -23.12 -24.31 8.68
N SER A 161 -22.02 -24.01 9.37
CA SER A 161 -21.20 -25.02 10.05
C SER A 161 -21.78 -25.27 11.45
N PRO A 162 -22.13 -26.51 11.82
CA PRO A 162 -22.76 -26.85 13.10
C PRO A 162 -21.86 -26.62 14.32
#